data_AF-A0A8D0ER53-F1
#
_entry.id   AF-A0A8D0ER53-F1
#
_cell.length_a   1.000
_cell.length_b   1.000
_cell.length_c   1.000
_cell.angle_alpha   90.00
_cell.angle_beta   90.00
_cell.angle_gamma   90.00
#
_symmetry.space_group_name_H-M   'P 1'
#
loop_
_entity.id
_entity.type
_entity.pdbx_description
1 polymer ?
#
loop_
_entity_poly.entity_id
_entity_poly.type
_entity_poly.pdbx_seq_one_letter_code
_entity_poly.pdbx_strand_id
1 'polypeptide(L)'
;MCGTPRGNRPAILTYHDIGLNHKTCFNPLFNFEDMQEITQHFAVCHVDAPGQQDGAPSFQAGYVYPSMDQLAEMLPGILKQFGLKTVIGMGTGAGAYILTRFALNHAEMVEGLVLINVNPCAEGWMDWAANSFRVYSSICKHTSCRASDKNKYSEEADIHGIVKLLGMDNS
;
A
#
# COMPACT_ATOMS: atom_id res chain seq x y z
N MET A 1 13.55 8.50 10.65
CA MET A 1 13.12 9.88 10.93
C MET A 1 14.14 10.83 10.32
N CYS A 2 13.70 11.81 9.55
CA CYS A 2 14.52 12.86 8.95
C CYS A 2 14.15 14.20 9.61
N GLY A 3 15.14 15.06 9.87
CA GLY A 3 14.96 16.31 10.62
C GLY A 3 14.80 16.11 12.13
N THR A 4 14.82 17.22 12.87
CA THR A 4 14.69 17.23 14.34
C THR A 4 13.33 17.80 14.72
N PRO A 5 12.51 17.10 15.53
CA PRO A 5 11.25 17.66 16.01
C PRO A 5 11.51 18.93 16.84
N ARG A 6 10.92 20.06 16.42
CA ARG A 6 11.13 21.36 17.05
C ARG A 6 9.92 21.74 17.90
N GLY A 7 10.11 21.73 19.22
CA GLY A 7 9.10 22.20 20.18
C GLY A 7 7.80 21.41 20.10
N ASN A 8 6.68 22.11 20.02
CA ASN A 8 5.32 21.53 19.99
C ASN A 8 4.74 21.44 18.56
N ARG A 9 5.59 21.49 17.52
CA ARG A 9 5.15 21.36 16.13
C ARG A 9 4.83 19.89 15.82
N PRO A 10 3.80 19.62 14.99
CA PRO A 10 3.52 18.26 14.56
C PRO A 10 4.66 17.72 13.69
N ALA A 11 4.84 16.40 13.68
CA ALA A 11 5.69 15.73 12.71
C ALA A 11 4.88 15.29 11.48
N ILE A 12 5.51 15.26 10.31
CA ILE A 12 4.92 14.65 9.11
C ILE A 12 5.12 13.14 9.23
N LEU A 13 4.04 12.37 9.32
CA LEU A 13 4.07 10.91 9.37
C LEU A 13 3.65 10.36 8.01
N THR A 14 4.49 9.57 7.35
CA THR A 14 4.15 9.00 6.04
C THR A 14 3.89 7.50 6.11
N TYR A 15 2.88 7.02 5.40
CA TYR A 15 2.59 5.58 5.24
C TYR A 15 2.37 5.23 3.76
N HIS A 16 3.13 4.28 3.25
CA HIS A 16 3.19 3.98 1.81
C HIS A 16 2.07 3.03 1.34
N ASP A 17 1.95 2.87 0.02
CA ASP A 17 1.02 1.93 -0.61
C ASP A 17 1.62 0.51 -0.72
N ILE A 18 0.78 -0.47 -1.05
CA ILE A 18 1.16 -1.88 -1.20
C ILE A 18 2.21 -2.03 -2.33
N GLY A 19 3.23 -2.84 -2.08
CA GLY A 19 4.30 -3.10 -3.06
C GLY A 19 5.33 -1.98 -3.19
N LEU A 20 5.20 -0.92 -2.38
CA LEU A 20 6.17 0.16 -2.24
C LEU A 20 6.79 0.15 -0.84
N ASN A 21 7.75 1.03 -0.64
CA ASN A 21 8.25 1.42 0.68
C ASN A 21 8.35 2.94 0.74
N HIS A 22 8.80 3.52 1.86
CA HIS A 22 8.89 4.97 1.97
C HIS A 22 9.76 5.61 0.88
N LYS A 23 10.82 4.92 0.42
CA LYS A 23 11.73 5.47 -0.59
C LYS A 23 11.06 5.56 -1.94
N THR A 24 10.47 4.46 -2.40
CA THR A 24 9.80 4.42 -3.72
C THR A 24 8.52 5.26 -3.73
N CYS A 25 7.85 5.38 -2.58
CA CYS A 25 6.60 6.11 -2.47
C CYS A 25 6.77 7.62 -2.25
N PHE A 26 7.73 8.05 -1.44
CA PHE A 26 7.79 9.43 -0.95
C PHE A 26 9.10 10.16 -1.28
N ASN A 27 10.23 9.50 -1.51
CA ASN A 27 11.46 10.24 -1.85
C ASN A 27 11.31 11.18 -3.05
N PRO A 28 10.60 10.81 -4.14
CA PRO A 28 10.38 11.74 -5.25
C PRO A 28 9.72 13.06 -4.82
N LEU A 29 8.81 12.99 -3.85
CA LEU A 29 8.13 14.15 -3.29
C LEU A 29 9.03 14.94 -2.34
N PHE A 30 9.63 14.27 -1.34
CA PHE A 30 10.41 14.96 -0.30
C PHE A 30 11.76 15.49 -0.79
N ASN A 31 12.28 14.96 -1.90
CA ASN A 31 13.50 15.47 -2.52
C ASN A 31 13.25 16.61 -3.51
N PHE A 32 11.99 16.93 -3.82
CA PHE A 32 11.66 18.05 -4.70
C PHE A 32 11.97 19.38 -4.01
N GLU A 33 12.58 20.34 -4.73
CA GLU A 33 13.11 21.58 -4.14
C GLU A 33 12.05 22.34 -3.33
N ASP A 34 10.84 22.50 -3.89
CA ASP A 34 9.74 23.19 -3.20
C ASP A 34 9.31 22.47 -1.91
N MET A 35 9.37 21.14 -1.89
CA MET A 35 9.04 20.36 -0.69
C MET A 35 10.15 20.39 0.35
N GLN A 36 11.41 20.61 -0.04
CA GLN A 36 12.50 20.78 0.90
C GLN A 36 12.33 22.06 1.74
N GLU A 37 11.81 23.13 1.15
CA GLU A 37 11.51 24.37 1.88
C GLU A 37 10.43 24.19 2.94
N ILE A 38 9.47 23.30 2.70
CA ILE A 38 8.43 22.96 3.66
C ILE A 38 9.00 22.04 4.73
N THR A 39 9.67 20.97 4.30
CA THR A 39 10.09 19.87 5.19
C THR A 39 11.22 20.26 6.13
N GLN A 40 12.06 21.25 5.82
CA GLN A 40 13.06 21.78 6.76
C GLN A 40 12.47 22.32 8.08
N HIS A 41 11.17 22.64 8.10
CA HIS A 41 10.48 23.18 9.28
C HIS A 41 9.79 22.11 10.14
N PHE A 42 9.70 20.88 9.63
CA PHE A 42 9.01 19.75 10.26
C PHE A 42 9.96 18.56 10.43
N ALA A 43 9.69 17.73 11.43
CA ALA A 43 10.30 16.40 11.44
C ALA A 43 9.49 15.48 10.54
N VAL A 44 10.16 14.62 9.78
CA VAL A 44 9.52 13.64 8.90
C VAL A 44 9.77 12.22 9.45
N CYS A 45 8.70 11.51 9.75
CA CYS A 45 8.70 10.13 10.20
C CYS A 45 8.14 9.23 9.09
N HIS A 46 9.03 8.51 8.41
CA HIS A 46 8.65 7.51 7.42
C HIS A 46 8.40 6.17 8.09
N VAL A 47 7.20 5.62 7.93
CA VAL A 47 6.85 4.27 8.38
C VAL A 47 6.91 3.34 7.19
N ASP A 48 7.74 2.30 7.31
CA ASP A 48 7.66 1.13 6.45
C ASP A 48 6.79 0.07 7.11
N ALA A 49 5.85 -0.48 6.35
CA ALA A 49 5.04 -1.59 6.81
C ALA A 49 5.95 -2.80 7.12
N PRO A 50 5.56 -3.69 8.05
CA PRO A 50 6.37 -4.87 8.38
C PRO A 50 6.76 -5.65 7.12
N GLY A 51 8.05 -5.92 6.95
CA GLY A 51 8.56 -6.67 5.80
C GLY A 51 8.77 -5.85 4.52
N GLN A 52 8.45 -4.55 4.53
CA GLN A 52 8.60 -3.65 3.37
C GLN A 52 9.82 -2.72 3.49
N GLN A 53 10.51 -2.72 4.64
CA GLN A 53 11.76 -1.99 4.79
C GLN A 53 12.88 -2.60 3.95
N ASP A 54 13.86 -1.78 3.58
CA ASP A 54 15.00 -2.26 2.79
C ASP A 54 15.76 -3.40 3.50
N GLY A 55 15.97 -4.50 2.77
CA GLY A 55 16.67 -5.67 3.31
C GLY A 55 15.87 -6.46 4.34
N ALA A 56 14.55 -6.28 4.41
CA ALA A 56 13.70 -7.07 5.30
C ALA A 56 13.84 -8.58 5.01
N PRO A 57 14.00 -9.43 6.04
CA PRO A 57 14.00 -10.87 5.86
C PRO A 57 12.60 -11.35 5.48
N SER A 58 12.53 -12.44 4.71
CA SER A 58 11.27 -13.11 4.44
C SER A 58 10.63 -13.59 5.74
N PHE A 59 9.32 -13.43 5.86
CA PHE A 59 8.56 -13.98 6.98
C PHE A 59 8.66 -15.51 7.02
N GLN A 60 8.63 -16.08 8.23
CA GLN A 60 8.58 -17.53 8.43
C GLN A 60 7.28 -18.12 7.88
N ALA A 61 7.32 -19.39 7.48
CA ALA A 61 6.12 -20.10 7.06
C ALA A 61 5.08 -20.12 8.20
N GLY A 62 3.85 -19.72 7.88
CA GLY A 62 2.76 -19.61 8.87
C GLY A 62 2.70 -18.28 9.63
N TYR A 63 3.55 -17.30 9.28
CA TYR A 63 3.40 -15.94 9.82
C TYR A 63 2.05 -15.33 9.40
N VAL A 64 1.30 -14.85 10.39
CA VAL A 64 0.05 -14.13 10.16
C VAL A 64 0.37 -12.65 10.04
N TYR A 65 0.24 -12.11 8.83
CA TYR A 65 0.47 -10.69 8.59
C TYR A 65 -0.60 -9.84 9.30
N PRO A 66 -0.24 -8.70 9.92
CA PRO A 66 -1.21 -7.85 10.59
C PRO A 66 -2.28 -7.34 9.60
N SER A 67 -3.54 -7.30 10.05
CA SER A 67 -4.62 -6.65 9.32
C SER A 67 -4.41 -5.14 9.24
N MET A 68 -5.10 -4.46 8.32
CA MET A 68 -5.01 -2.99 8.17
C MET A 68 -5.36 -2.23 9.46
N ASP A 69 -6.33 -2.74 10.22
CA ASP A 69 -6.70 -2.16 11.51
C ASP A 69 -5.59 -2.36 12.55
N GLN A 70 -5.00 -3.55 12.63
CA GLN A 70 -3.85 -3.81 13.50
C GLN A 70 -2.64 -2.97 13.10
N LEU A 71 -2.42 -2.74 11.80
CA LEU A 71 -1.36 -1.85 11.33
C LEU A 71 -1.57 -0.40 11.81
N ALA A 72 -2.82 0.07 11.83
CA ALA A 72 -3.16 1.39 12.36
C ALA A 72 -2.93 1.48 13.87
N GLU A 73 -3.24 0.42 14.62
CA GLU A 73 -3.01 0.33 16.07
C GLU A 73 -1.53 0.36 16.48
N MET A 74 -0.60 0.08 15.55
CA MET A 74 0.83 0.20 15.82
C MET A 74 1.32 1.66 15.82
N LEU A 75 0.61 2.57 15.14
CA LEU A 75 1.06 3.96 14.96
C LEU A 75 1.21 4.74 16.27
N PRO A 76 0.27 4.70 17.24
CA PRO A 76 0.46 5.33 18.54
C PRO A 76 1.76 4.90 19.25
N GLY A 77 2.15 3.63 19.12
CA GLY A 77 3.38 3.09 19.70
C GLY A 77 4.63 3.72 19.07
N ILE A 78 4.63 3.88 17.75
CA ILE A 78 5.70 4.55 17.00
C ILE A 78 5.83 6.01 17.45
N LEU A 79 4.71 6.75 17.52
CA LEU A 79 4.69 8.15 17.94
C LEU A 79 5.27 8.31 19.35
N LYS A 80 4.86 7.44 20.28
CA LYS A 80 5.34 7.43 21.66
C LYS A 80 6.83 7.13 21.75
N GLN A 81 7.33 6.18 20.95
CA GLN A 81 8.76 5.84 20.92
C GLN A 81 9.63 7.01 20.46
N PHE A 82 9.15 7.82 19.52
CA PHE A 82 9.85 9.01 19.02
C PHE A 82 9.52 10.30 19.79
N GLY A 83 8.69 10.23 20.85
CA GLY A 83 8.29 11.39 21.64
C GLY A 83 7.42 12.41 20.87
N LEU A 84 6.72 11.96 19.83
CA LEU A 84 5.83 12.78 19.01
C LEU A 84 4.46 12.89 19.67
N LYS A 85 3.98 14.12 19.86
CA LYS A 85 2.64 14.37 20.42
C LYS A 85 1.55 14.33 19.37
N THR A 86 1.78 15.00 18.24
CA THR A 86 0.83 15.15 17.16
C THR A 86 1.52 14.98 15.81
N VAL A 87 0.76 14.56 14.81
CA VAL A 87 1.26 14.37 13.45
C VAL A 87 0.34 14.95 12.39
N ILE A 88 0.93 15.32 11.26
CA ILE A 88 0.24 15.49 9.98
C ILE A 88 0.51 14.21 9.19
N GLY A 89 -0.52 13.39 8.99
CA GLY A 89 -0.40 12.11 8.29
C GLY A 89 -0.42 12.29 6.77
N MET A 90 0.46 11.60 6.06
CA MET A 90 0.50 11.57 4.61
C MET A 90 0.50 10.11 4.13
N GLY A 91 -0.57 9.70 3.45
CA GLY A 91 -0.78 8.31 3.05
C GLY A 91 -1.07 8.15 1.57
N THR A 92 -0.61 7.06 0.99
CA THR A 92 -0.94 6.63 -0.39
C THR A 92 -1.64 5.28 -0.36
N GLY A 93 -2.76 5.13 -1.08
CA GLY A 93 -3.48 3.85 -1.20
C GLY A 93 -3.77 3.17 0.14
N ALA A 94 -3.19 2.00 0.38
CA ALA A 94 -3.29 1.29 1.65
C ALA A 94 -2.82 2.13 2.86
N GLY A 95 -1.73 2.88 2.72
CA GLY A 95 -1.25 3.78 3.76
C GLY A 95 -2.23 4.90 4.09
N ALA A 96 -3.00 5.37 3.10
CA ALA A 96 -4.06 6.34 3.33
C ALA A 96 -5.22 5.75 4.15
N TYR A 97 -5.61 4.50 3.88
CA TYR A 97 -6.59 3.79 4.69
C TYR A 97 -6.10 3.62 6.15
N ILE A 98 -4.87 3.16 6.35
CA ILE A 98 -4.27 2.95 7.68
C ILE A 98 -4.25 4.26 8.48
N LEU A 99 -3.79 5.36 7.87
CA LEU A 99 -3.76 6.67 8.53
C LEU A 99 -5.15 7.20 8.85
N THR A 100 -6.14 6.93 8.00
CA THR A 100 -7.54 7.30 8.26
C THR A 100 -8.08 6.53 9.46
N ARG A 101 -7.83 5.21 9.54
CA ARG A 101 -8.24 4.39 10.70
C ARG A 101 -7.56 4.83 11.99
N PHE A 102 -6.27 5.17 11.92
CA PHE A 102 -5.55 5.75 13.05
C PHE A 102 -6.15 7.08 13.51
N ALA A 103 -6.47 7.99 12.59
CA ALA A 103 -7.09 9.27 12.93
C ALA A 103 -8.51 9.13 13.52
N LEU A 104 -9.28 8.13 13.08
CA LEU A 104 -10.60 7.83 13.66
C LEU A 104 -10.49 7.35 15.11
N ASN A 105 -9.45 6.57 15.43
CA ASN A 105 -9.25 6.01 16.76
C ASN A 105 -8.52 6.96 17.72
N HIS A 106 -7.66 7.85 17.19
CA HIS A 106 -6.76 8.72 17.95
C HIS A 106 -6.76 10.14 17.38
N ALA A 107 -7.94 10.76 17.29
CA ALA A 107 -8.10 12.10 16.71
C ALA A 107 -7.25 13.18 17.42
N GLU A 108 -6.94 12.99 18.70
CA GLU A 108 -6.08 13.88 19.48
C GLU A 108 -4.60 13.88 19.06
N MET A 109 -4.16 12.83 18.34
CA MET A 109 -2.79 12.68 17.86
C MET A 109 -2.61 13.14 16.41
N VAL A 110 -3.70 13.50 15.71
CA VAL A 110 -3.69 13.82 14.28
C VAL A 110 -4.18 15.25 14.06
N GLU A 111 -3.29 16.14 13.62
CA GLU A 111 -3.63 17.53 13.28
C GLU A 111 -4.16 17.67 11.85
N GLY A 112 -3.83 16.74 10.96
CA GLY A 112 -4.30 16.75 9.58
C GLY A 112 -3.91 15.49 8.81
N LEU A 113 -4.60 15.26 7.69
CA LEU A 113 -4.35 14.13 6.79
C LEU A 113 -4.24 14.60 5.33
N VAL A 114 -3.23 14.10 4.65
CA VAL A 114 -3.04 14.19 3.20
C VAL A 114 -3.17 12.79 2.63
N LEU A 115 -4.28 12.51 1.96
CA LEU A 115 -4.61 11.18 1.47
C LEU A 115 -4.57 11.15 -0.06
N ILE A 116 -3.67 10.33 -0.61
CA ILE A 116 -3.43 10.23 -2.05
C ILE A 116 -3.89 8.85 -2.53
N ASN A 117 -4.66 8.82 -3.63
CA ASN A 117 -5.11 7.57 -4.26
C ASN A 117 -5.76 6.59 -3.26
N VAL A 118 -6.62 7.08 -2.36
CA VAL A 118 -7.27 6.23 -1.37
C VAL A 118 -8.15 5.22 -2.09
N ASN A 119 -7.85 3.93 -1.92
CA ASN A 119 -8.77 2.87 -2.29
C ASN A 119 -9.40 2.30 -1.01
N PRO A 120 -10.60 2.76 -0.60
CA PRO A 120 -11.29 2.21 0.57
C PRO A 120 -11.92 0.83 0.29
N CYS A 121 -11.88 0.34 -0.96
CA CYS A 121 -12.38 -0.99 -1.27
C CYS A 121 -11.39 -2.05 -0.78
N ALA A 122 -11.86 -2.92 0.12
CA ALA A 122 -11.39 -4.30 0.11
C ALA A 122 -11.58 -4.81 -1.31
N GLU A 123 -10.51 -5.29 -1.96
CA GLU A 123 -10.55 -5.85 -3.31
C GLU A 123 -11.81 -6.70 -3.47
N GLY A 124 -12.79 -6.18 -4.21
CA GLY A 124 -14.02 -6.90 -4.49
C GLY A 124 -13.66 -8.10 -5.36
N TRP A 125 -14.55 -9.08 -5.47
CA TRP A 125 -14.41 -10.23 -6.37
C TRP A 125 -13.98 -9.86 -7.82
N MET A 126 -14.26 -8.63 -8.26
CA MET A 126 -13.81 -8.08 -9.54
C MET A 126 -12.30 -7.80 -9.61
N ASP A 127 -11.68 -7.35 -8.51
CA ASP A 127 -10.22 -7.13 -8.44
C ASP A 127 -9.48 -8.47 -8.30
N TRP A 128 -10.05 -9.44 -7.58
CA TRP A 128 -9.56 -10.83 -7.60
C TRP A 128 -9.59 -11.40 -9.03
N ALA A 129 -10.70 -11.26 -9.73
CA ALA A 129 -10.84 -11.73 -11.11
C ALA A 129 -9.86 -11.01 -12.06
N ALA A 130 -9.68 -9.70 -11.93
CA ALA A 130 -8.75 -8.93 -12.75
C ALA A 130 -7.28 -9.32 -12.47
N ASN A 131 -6.92 -9.56 -11.21
CA ASN A 131 -5.59 -10.02 -10.84
C ASN A 131 -5.34 -11.45 -11.32
N SER A 132 -6.30 -12.37 -11.14
CA SER A 132 -6.24 -13.72 -11.69
C SER A 132 -6.06 -13.68 -13.22
N PHE A 133 -6.86 -12.90 -13.94
CA PHE A 133 -6.73 -12.75 -15.40
C PHE A 133 -5.37 -12.19 -15.83
N ARG A 134 -4.82 -11.20 -15.11
CA ARG A 134 -3.50 -10.63 -15.39
C ARG A 134 -2.37 -11.64 -15.16
N VAL A 135 -2.45 -12.44 -14.09
CA VAL A 135 -1.52 -13.53 -13.80
C VAL A 135 -1.59 -14.59 -14.89
N TYR A 136 -2.79 -15.03 -15.29
CA TYR A 136 -2.98 -16.00 -16.38
C TYR A 136 -2.48 -15.48 -17.73
N SER A 137 -2.78 -14.22 -18.09
CA SER A 137 -2.26 -13.59 -19.32
C SER A 137 -0.73 -13.56 -19.35
N SER A 138 -0.08 -13.29 -18.22
CA SER A 138 1.37 -13.21 -18.14
C SER A 138 2.04 -14.59 -18.24
N ILE A 139 1.42 -15.62 -17.67
CA ILE A 139 1.83 -17.03 -17.82
C ILE A 139 1.60 -17.51 -19.26
N CYS A 140 0.47 -17.19 -19.88
CA CYS A 140 0.20 -17.52 -21.29
C CYS A 140 1.21 -16.86 -22.23
N LYS A 141 1.63 -15.61 -21.97
CA LYS A 141 2.70 -14.97 -22.76
C LYS A 141 4.05 -15.67 -22.57
N HIS A 142 4.40 -16.11 -21.37
CA HIS A 142 5.64 -16.89 -21.15
C HIS A 142 5.60 -18.29 -21.76
N THR A 143 4.44 -18.93 -21.80
CA THR A 143 4.27 -20.26 -22.42
C THR A 143 4.17 -20.15 -23.96
N SER A 144 3.64 -19.04 -24.48
CA SER A 144 3.58 -18.76 -25.93
C SER A 144 4.95 -18.49 -26.53
N CYS A 145 5.95 -18.02 -25.78
CA CYS A 145 7.33 -17.89 -26.25
C CYS A 145 8.02 -19.26 -26.46
N ARG A 146 7.44 -20.35 -25.95
CA ARG A 146 8.00 -21.72 -26.07
C ARG A 146 7.29 -22.59 -27.11
N ALA A 147 6.22 -22.09 -27.72
CA ALA A 147 5.43 -22.80 -28.72
C ALA A 147 5.44 -22.04 -30.06
N SER A 148 6.62 -21.82 -30.63
CA SER A 148 6.74 -21.63 -32.07
C SER A 148 6.59 -22.99 -32.75
N ASP A 149 5.36 -23.49 -32.87
CA ASP A 149 5.00 -24.31 -34.02
C ASP A 149 3.48 -24.36 -34.21
N LYS A 150 3.06 -23.53 -35.17
CA LYS A 150 2.00 -23.73 -36.15
C LYS A 150 0.60 -24.14 -35.66
N ASN A 151 -0.29 -23.19 -35.94
CA ASN A 151 -1.61 -23.35 -36.55
C ASN A 151 -2.83 -23.34 -35.60
N LYS A 152 -3.56 -22.23 -35.71
CA LYS A 152 -5.02 -22.16 -35.85
C LYS A 152 -5.85 -22.54 -34.63
N TYR A 153 -6.08 -21.60 -33.72
CA TYR A 153 -7.40 -21.36 -33.12
C TYR A 153 -7.49 -19.87 -32.76
N SER A 154 -8.24 -19.12 -33.57
CA SER A 154 -8.84 -17.88 -33.13
C SER A 154 -9.97 -18.26 -32.18
N GLU A 155 -9.81 -17.99 -30.88
CA GLU A 155 -10.91 -18.06 -29.95
C GLU A 155 -10.92 -16.74 -29.17
N GLU A 156 -11.87 -15.89 -29.54
CA GLU A 156 -12.38 -14.85 -28.65
C GLU A 156 -12.75 -15.53 -27.33
N ALA A 157 -12.27 -14.98 -26.21
CA ALA A 157 -12.65 -15.43 -24.89
C ALA A 157 -14.13 -15.11 -24.67
N ASP A 158 -15.00 -16.06 -25.03
CA ASP A 158 -16.43 -15.98 -24.80
C ASP A 158 -16.68 -15.94 -23.29
N ILE A 159 -17.25 -14.83 -22.81
CA ILE A 159 -17.58 -14.60 -21.39
C ILE A 159 -18.47 -15.73 -20.86
N HIS A 160 -19.27 -16.34 -21.73
CA HIS A 160 -20.10 -17.51 -21.40
C HIS A 160 -19.29 -18.76 -21.04
N GLY A 161 -18.10 -18.94 -21.63
CA GLY A 161 -17.20 -20.07 -21.33
C GLY A 161 -16.53 -19.97 -19.97
N ILE A 162 -16.22 -18.75 -19.54
CA ILE A 162 -15.58 -18.48 -18.23
C ILE A 162 -16.55 -18.74 -17.07
N VAL A 163 -17.83 -18.36 -17.23
CA VAL A 163 -18.88 -18.63 -16.22
C VAL A 163 -19.06 -20.13 -16.01
N LYS A 164 -18.98 -20.93 -17.09
CA LYS A 164 -19.14 -22.38 -17.06
C LYS A 164 -17.94 -23.12 -16.44
N LEU A 165 -16.73 -22.59 -16.60
CA LEU A 165 -15.50 -23.14 -15.99
C LEU A 165 -15.41 -22.88 -14.49
N LEU A 166 -16.08 -21.83 -13.99
CA LEU A 166 -16.09 -21.46 -12.57
C LEU A 166 -17.22 -22.10 -11.77
N GLY A 167 -18.04 -22.96 -12.39
CA GLY A 167 -19.08 -23.72 -11.68
C GLY A 167 -20.14 -22.86 -10.99
N MET A 168 -20.41 -21.66 -11.51
CA MET A 168 -21.44 -20.74 -10.99
C MET A 168 -22.81 -20.98 -11.63
N ASP A 169 -23.18 -22.24 -11.86
CA ASP A 169 -24.55 -22.60 -12.24
C ASP A 169 -25.40 -22.62 -10.96
N ASN A 170 -26.04 -21.48 -10.65
CA ASN A 170 -27.12 -21.43 -9.68
C ASN A 170 -28.46 -21.39 -10.43
N SER A 171 -29.08 -22.59 -10.52
CA SER A 171 -30.48 -22.88 -10.89
C SER A 171 -30.91 -22.64 -12.34
#